data_AF-A0A061P5U5-F1
#
_entry.id   AF-A0A061P5U5-F1
#
_cell.length_a   1.000
_cell.length_b   1.000
_cell.length_c   1.000
_cell.angle_alpha   90.00
_cell.angle_beta   90.00
_cell.angle_gamma   90.00
#
_symmetry.space_group_name_H-M   'P 1'
#
loop_
_entity.id
_entity.type
_entity.pdbx_description
1 polymer ?
#
loop_
_entity_poly.entity_id
_entity_poly.type
_entity_poly.pdbx_seq_one_letter_code
_entity_poly.pdbx_strand_id
1 'polypeptide(L)'
;MNEAGGYELVGETTFGKGTVQQSYDFGDGSEMNLSMFRWLTSAGNDIHEEGVEPTIEQTQPDYFYATALAIDEPLEPNDNSDQVRSAQEILLGLGYEPGRTDGYFDEQTENAVIAFQEMADDLDVNGTINEETAQALHTSIVEQIREPSNDRQLNRAIEVILEQAS
;
A
#
# COMPACT_ATOMS: atom_id res chain seq x y z
N MET A 1 -0.97 -19.40 16.27
CA MET A 1 -1.59 -18.19 16.84
C MET A 1 -3.10 -18.25 16.66
N ASN A 2 -3.62 -18.18 15.43
CA ASN A 2 -5.06 -18.24 15.20
C ASN A 2 -5.68 -19.60 15.55
N GLU A 3 -5.52 -20.62 14.72
CA GLU A 3 -6.19 -21.91 14.94
C GLU A 3 -5.77 -22.64 16.23
N ALA A 4 -4.47 -22.75 16.52
CA ALA A 4 -3.99 -23.44 17.73
C ALA A 4 -4.13 -22.61 19.02
N GLY A 5 -4.16 -21.28 18.91
CA GLY A 5 -4.14 -20.37 20.05
C GLY A 5 -5.47 -19.66 20.32
N GLY A 6 -6.44 -19.77 19.40
CA GLY A 6 -7.72 -19.09 19.47
C GLY A 6 -7.63 -17.57 19.33
N TYR A 7 -6.55 -17.03 18.74
CA TYR A 7 -6.37 -15.58 18.57
C TYR A 7 -7.00 -15.07 17.27
N GLU A 8 -7.54 -13.87 17.31
CA GLU A 8 -8.07 -13.17 16.14
C GLU A 8 -6.95 -12.77 15.16
N LEU A 9 -7.27 -12.75 13.87
CA LEU A 9 -6.45 -12.21 12.79
C LEU A 9 -7.17 -11.01 12.19
N VAL A 10 -6.49 -9.87 12.17
CA VAL A 10 -7.02 -8.61 11.64
C VAL A 10 -6.22 -8.22 10.41
N GLY A 11 -6.89 -7.85 9.32
CA GLY A 11 -6.24 -7.36 8.11
C GLY A 11 -6.86 -7.94 6.85
N GLU A 12 -6.00 -8.34 5.90
CA GLU A 12 -6.39 -8.90 4.60
C GLU A 12 -5.87 -10.34 4.46
N THR A 13 -6.46 -11.08 3.53
CA THR A 13 -6.02 -12.45 3.23
C THR A 13 -4.56 -12.45 2.77
N THR A 14 -3.75 -13.33 3.37
CA THR A 14 -2.33 -13.43 3.04
C THR A 14 -2.10 -14.09 1.68
N PHE A 15 -0.88 -13.98 1.14
CA PHE A 15 -0.56 -14.42 -0.23
C PHE A 15 -0.79 -15.92 -0.55
N GLY A 16 -0.77 -16.83 0.45
CA GLY A 16 -1.02 -18.25 0.18
C GLY A 16 0.18 -19.05 -0.36
N LYS A 17 1.38 -18.79 0.15
CA LYS A 17 2.55 -19.65 -0.14
C LYS A 17 2.61 -20.85 0.81
N GLY A 18 1.92 -21.94 0.45
CA GLY A 18 1.85 -23.20 1.21
C GLY A 18 2.93 -24.25 0.88
N THR A 19 3.88 -23.96 -0.01
CA THR A 19 4.86 -24.95 -0.51
C THR A 19 6.29 -24.65 -0.10
N VAL A 20 7.09 -25.71 0.06
CA VAL A 20 8.54 -25.63 0.29
C VAL A 20 9.27 -26.15 -0.94
N GLN A 21 10.12 -25.29 -1.49
CA GLN A 21 10.94 -25.58 -2.65
C GLN A 21 12.33 -26.03 -2.20
N GLN A 22 12.91 -26.97 -2.93
CA GLN A 22 14.29 -27.41 -2.78
C GLN A 22 15.03 -27.23 -4.11
N SER A 23 16.19 -26.58 -4.00
CA SER A 23 17.18 -26.44 -5.06
C SER A 23 17.94 -27.74 -5.24
N TYR A 24 18.02 -28.22 -6.48
CA TYR A 24 18.90 -29.31 -6.87
C TYR A 24 19.91 -28.83 -7.90
N ASP A 25 21.18 -28.79 -7.51
CA ASP A 25 22.31 -28.44 -8.36
C ASP A 25 22.73 -29.66 -9.21
N PHE A 26 22.92 -29.47 -10.51
CA PHE A 26 23.31 -30.55 -11.43
C PHE A 26 24.82 -30.67 -11.65
N GLY A 27 25.61 -29.78 -11.04
CA GLY A 27 27.08 -29.78 -11.09
C GLY A 27 27.68 -29.09 -12.32
N ASP A 28 26.86 -28.61 -13.26
CA ASP A 28 27.27 -27.83 -14.44
C ASP A 28 26.99 -26.32 -14.28
N GLY A 29 26.59 -25.90 -13.07
CA GLY A 29 26.17 -24.54 -12.76
C GLY A 29 24.67 -24.29 -13.01
N SER A 30 23.93 -25.28 -13.49
CA SER A 30 22.47 -25.24 -13.53
C SER A 30 21.85 -25.80 -12.24
N GLU A 31 20.68 -25.27 -11.90
CA GLU A 31 19.90 -25.68 -10.73
C GLU A 31 18.43 -25.82 -11.09
N MET A 32 17.73 -26.78 -10.48
CA MET A 32 16.28 -26.93 -10.59
C MET A 32 15.63 -26.77 -9.23
N ASN A 33 14.70 -25.83 -9.15
CA ASN A 33 13.83 -25.64 -7.98
C ASN A 33 12.61 -26.54 -8.10
N LEU A 34 12.44 -27.44 -7.14
CA LEU A 34 11.30 -28.36 -7.06
C LEU A 34 10.53 -28.14 -5.76
N SER A 35 9.22 -27.94 -5.87
CA SER A 35 8.31 -27.98 -4.73
C SER A 35 8.17 -29.41 -4.24
N MET A 36 8.78 -29.74 -3.10
CA MET A 36 8.82 -31.09 -2.56
C MET A 36 7.81 -31.32 -1.43
N PHE A 37 7.42 -30.25 -0.72
CA PHE A 37 6.55 -30.35 0.44
C PHE A 37 5.46 -29.27 0.42
N ARG A 38 4.36 -29.58 1.09
CA ARG A 38 3.34 -28.63 1.52
C ARG A 38 3.40 -28.49 3.03
N TRP A 39 3.31 -27.27 3.52
CA TRP A 39 3.10 -27.04 4.94
C TRP A 39 1.62 -26.74 5.15
N LEU A 40 1.06 -27.32 6.21
CA LEU A 40 -0.33 -27.16 6.60
C LEU A 40 -0.40 -26.32 7.86
N THR A 41 -1.54 -25.68 8.08
CA THR A 41 -1.83 -25.00 9.34
C THR A 41 -1.95 -26.00 10.49
N SER A 42 -2.08 -25.52 11.73
CA SER A 42 -2.22 -26.39 12.91
C SER A 42 -3.50 -27.24 12.92
N ALA A 43 -4.55 -26.79 12.25
CA ALA A 43 -5.77 -27.54 12.02
C ALA A 43 -5.67 -28.48 10.80
N GLY A 44 -4.56 -28.45 10.07
CA GLY A 44 -4.32 -29.26 8.87
C GLY A 44 -4.84 -28.66 7.57
N ASN A 45 -5.15 -27.36 7.53
CA ASN A 45 -5.61 -26.70 6.31
C ASN A 45 -4.43 -26.43 5.37
N ASP A 46 -4.66 -26.57 4.06
CA ASP A 46 -3.71 -26.17 3.02
C ASP A 46 -4.04 -24.73 2.62
N ILE A 47 -3.07 -23.82 2.77
CA ILE A 47 -3.27 -22.41 2.41
C ILE A 47 -2.69 -22.06 1.03
N HIS A 48 -2.21 -23.05 0.27
CA HIS A 48 -1.55 -22.75 -0.98
C HIS A 48 -2.52 -22.18 -2.01
N GLU A 49 -2.20 -21.02 -2.59
CA GLU A 49 -3.04 -20.25 -3.53
C GLU A 49 -4.30 -19.63 -2.90
N GLU A 50 -4.61 -19.96 -1.65
CA GLU A 50 -5.76 -19.42 -0.91
C GLU A 50 -5.36 -18.33 0.09
N GLY A 51 -4.28 -18.56 0.84
CA GLY A 51 -3.89 -17.69 1.94
C GLY A 51 -4.48 -18.07 3.28
N VAL A 52 -4.17 -17.25 4.27
CA VAL A 52 -4.82 -17.28 5.58
C VAL A 52 -5.82 -16.14 5.59
N GLU A 53 -7.11 -16.49 5.68
CA GLU A 53 -8.19 -15.52 5.80
C GLU A 53 -8.16 -14.87 7.20
N PRO A 54 -8.32 -13.54 7.29
CA PRO A 54 -8.44 -12.87 8.58
C PRO A 54 -9.81 -13.20 9.20
N THR A 55 -9.88 -13.34 10.52
CA THR A 55 -11.18 -13.43 11.19
C THR A 55 -11.90 -12.09 11.24
N ILE A 56 -11.15 -10.99 11.14
CA ILE A 56 -11.66 -9.63 11.06
C ILE A 56 -11.03 -8.95 9.85
N GLU A 57 -11.78 -8.86 8.75
CA GLU A 57 -11.35 -8.15 7.55
C GLU A 57 -11.23 -6.65 7.81
N GLN A 58 -10.06 -6.09 7.48
CA GLN A 58 -9.79 -4.67 7.56
C GLN A 58 -8.78 -4.28 6.49
N THR A 59 -9.18 -3.42 5.55
CA THR A 59 -8.28 -2.85 4.54
C THR A 59 -7.66 -1.55 5.02
N GLN A 60 -6.53 -1.17 4.41
CA GLN A 60 -5.99 0.18 4.56
C GLN A 60 -6.70 1.16 3.61
N PRO A 61 -6.62 2.48 3.87
CA PRO A 61 -6.96 3.50 2.89
C PRO A 61 -6.18 3.33 1.57
N ASP A 62 -6.77 3.72 0.44
CA ASP A 62 -6.19 3.52 -0.90
C ASP A 62 -4.76 4.09 -1.04
N TYR A 63 -4.47 5.21 -0.38
CA TYR A 63 -3.15 5.84 -0.41
C TYR A 63 -2.01 4.99 0.18
N PHE A 64 -2.31 3.96 0.98
CA PHE A 64 -1.29 3.00 1.45
C PHE A 64 -0.73 2.15 0.31
N TYR A 65 -1.48 2.00 -0.78
CA TYR A 65 -1.10 1.21 -1.95
C TYR A 65 -0.70 2.11 -3.13
N ALA A 66 -0.74 3.44 -2.96
CA ALA A 66 -0.35 4.38 -3.99
C ALA A 66 1.12 4.12 -4.39
N THR A 67 1.35 4.07 -5.71
CA THR A 67 2.69 3.84 -6.24
C THR A 67 3.55 5.09 -6.05
N ALA A 68 4.84 4.91 -5.80
CA ALA A 68 5.77 6.03 -5.75
C ALA A 68 5.77 6.78 -7.10
N LEU A 69 5.69 8.12 -7.02
CA LEU A 69 5.73 8.98 -8.19
C LEU A 69 7.13 8.93 -8.81
N ALA A 70 7.23 8.34 -10.00
CA ALA A 70 8.46 8.30 -10.79
C ALA A 70 8.29 9.30 -11.94
N ILE A 71 8.73 10.53 -11.69
CA ILE A 71 8.52 11.66 -12.61
C ILE A 71 9.79 11.88 -13.43
N ASP A 72 9.77 11.46 -14.69
CA ASP A 72 10.81 11.80 -15.68
C ASP A 72 10.52 13.15 -16.35
N GLU A 73 9.24 13.47 -16.56
CA GLU A 73 8.73 14.73 -17.11
C GLU A 73 7.64 15.29 -16.19
N PRO A 74 7.59 16.61 -15.92
CA PRO A 74 6.57 17.20 -15.04
C PRO A 74 5.15 16.88 -15.50
N LEU A 75 4.26 16.60 -14.54
CA LEU A 75 2.84 16.42 -14.82
C LEU A 75 2.13 17.77 -14.84
N GLU A 76 1.40 18.03 -15.92
CA GLU A 76 0.75 19.31 -16.20
C GLU A 76 -0.76 19.15 -16.45
N PRO A 77 -1.55 20.24 -16.36
CA PRO A 77 -2.97 20.19 -16.69
C PRO A 77 -3.23 19.61 -18.09
N ASN A 78 -4.26 18.77 -18.17
CA ASN A 78 -4.68 17.95 -19.32
C ASN A 78 -3.88 16.65 -19.55
N ASP A 79 -2.86 16.36 -18.74
CA ASP A 79 -2.20 15.06 -18.78
C ASP A 79 -3.15 13.93 -18.39
N ASN A 80 -2.90 12.74 -18.95
CA ASN A 80 -3.61 11.53 -18.57
C ASN A 80 -2.64 10.36 -18.47
N SER A 81 -2.38 9.91 -17.24
CA SER A 81 -1.44 8.82 -16.98
C SER A 81 -1.68 8.16 -15.63
N ASP A 82 -1.07 6.99 -15.43
CA ASP A 82 -1.07 6.34 -14.12
C ASP A 82 -0.28 7.15 -13.06
N GLN A 83 0.68 7.98 -13.48
CA GLN A 83 1.39 8.88 -12.57
C GLN A 83 0.48 9.99 -12.03
N VAL A 84 -0.39 10.56 -12.88
CA VAL A 84 -1.43 11.51 -12.43
C VAL A 84 -2.39 10.81 -11.47
N ARG A 85 -2.77 9.56 -11.75
CA ARG A 85 -3.66 8.78 -10.89
C ARG A 85 -3.04 8.59 -9.49
N SER A 86 -1.79 8.18 -9.43
CA SER A 86 -1.06 8.02 -8.17
C SER A 86 -0.90 9.36 -7.44
N ALA A 87 -0.66 10.46 -8.15
CA ALA A 87 -0.57 11.79 -7.54
C ALA A 87 -1.91 12.21 -6.93
N GLN A 88 -3.02 11.95 -7.62
CA GLN A 88 -4.37 12.21 -7.11
C GLN A 88 -4.68 11.39 -5.85
N GLU A 89 -4.33 10.10 -5.82
CA GLU A 89 -4.50 9.25 -4.64
C GLU A 89 -3.68 9.75 -3.45
N ILE A 90 -2.44 10.18 -3.70
CA ILE A 90 -1.56 10.75 -2.68
C ILE A 90 -2.12 12.08 -2.14
N LEU A 91 -2.51 13.00 -3.02
CA LEU A 91 -3.12 14.28 -2.64
C LEU A 91 -4.35 14.05 -1.77
N LEU A 92 -5.24 13.15 -2.21
CA LEU A 92 -6.43 12.79 -1.45
C LEU A 92 -6.09 12.20 -0.08
N GLY A 93 -5.07 11.33 -0.01
CA GLY A 93 -4.58 10.77 1.25
C GLY A 93 -4.09 11.85 2.21
N LEU A 94 -3.35 12.84 1.69
CA LEU A 94 -2.85 13.99 2.43
C LEU A 94 -3.93 15.02 2.79
N GLY A 95 -5.18 14.83 2.31
CA GLY A 95 -6.31 15.70 2.60
C GLY A 95 -6.52 16.85 1.62
N TYR A 96 -5.80 16.88 0.50
CA TYR A 96 -6.04 17.78 -0.62
C TYR A 96 -7.01 17.10 -1.59
N GLU A 97 -8.11 17.76 -1.96
CA GLU A 97 -9.17 17.11 -2.74
C GLU A 97 -9.00 17.35 -4.26
N PRO A 98 -8.40 16.42 -5.03
CA PRO A 98 -8.28 16.57 -6.48
C PRO A 98 -9.61 16.37 -7.22
N GLY A 99 -10.67 15.95 -6.54
CA GLY A 99 -12.00 15.68 -7.12
C GLY A 99 -12.13 14.40 -7.93
N ARG A 100 -11.00 13.81 -8.34
CA ARG A 100 -10.90 12.58 -9.11
C ARG A 100 -9.60 11.85 -8.81
N THR A 101 -9.62 10.54 -9.06
CA THR A 101 -8.47 9.62 -8.98
C THR A 101 -8.43 8.72 -10.23
N ASP A 102 -8.90 9.24 -11.37
CA ASP A 102 -9.01 8.48 -12.63
C ASP A 102 -7.76 8.61 -13.51
N GLY A 103 -6.80 9.47 -13.14
CA GLY A 103 -5.57 9.73 -13.88
C GLY A 103 -5.65 10.89 -14.85
N TYR A 104 -6.77 11.64 -14.93
CA TYR A 104 -6.85 12.86 -15.74
C TYR A 104 -6.55 14.11 -14.92
N PHE A 105 -5.56 14.90 -15.33
CA PHE A 105 -5.12 16.10 -14.62
C PHE A 105 -6.03 17.28 -14.99
N ASP A 106 -7.10 17.47 -14.23
CA ASP A 106 -8.04 18.58 -14.43
C ASP A 106 -7.75 19.79 -13.53
N GLU A 107 -8.55 20.85 -13.69
CA GLU A 107 -8.46 22.08 -12.88
C GLU A 107 -8.58 21.81 -11.38
N GLN A 108 -9.36 20.81 -10.96
CA GLN A 108 -9.49 20.48 -9.55
C GLN A 108 -8.23 19.80 -9.01
N THR A 109 -7.61 18.92 -9.81
CA THR A 109 -6.31 18.33 -9.51
C THR A 109 -5.23 19.41 -9.43
N GLU A 110 -5.22 20.37 -10.35
CA GLU A 110 -4.30 21.52 -10.35
C GLU A 110 -4.45 22.35 -9.06
N ASN A 111 -5.67 22.67 -8.67
CA ASN A 111 -5.93 23.40 -7.42
C ASN A 111 -5.47 22.62 -6.19
N ALA A 112 -5.61 21.28 -6.18
CA ALA A 112 -5.11 20.44 -5.09
C ALA A 112 -3.56 20.44 -5.04
N VAL A 113 -2.89 20.43 -6.19
CA VAL A 113 -1.43 20.56 -6.28
C VAL A 113 -0.98 21.93 -5.77
N ILE A 114 -1.64 23.01 -6.20
CA ILE A 114 -1.35 24.37 -5.72
C ILE A 114 -1.49 24.44 -4.19
N ALA A 115 -2.59 23.93 -3.64
CA ALA A 115 -2.81 23.93 -2.21
C ALA A 115 -1.74 23.14 -1.44
N PHE A 116 -1.26 22.02 -2.00
CA PHE A 116 -0.14 21.28 -1.44
C PHE A 116 1.16 22.09 -1.50
N GLN A 117 1.48 22.69 -2.65
CA GLN A 117 2.68 23.50 -2.85
C GLN A 117 2.71 24.73 -1.94
N GLU A 118 1.56 25.37 -1.68
CA GLU A 118 1.46 26.50 -0.74
C GLU A 118 1.76 26.12 0.72
N MET A 119 1.49 24.86 1.09
CA MET A 119 1.71 24.35 2.44
C MET A 119 3.09 23.73 2.63
N ALA A 120 3.77 23.36 1.54
CA ALA A 120 5.10 22.79 1.57
C ALA A 120 6.17 23.90 1.58
N ASP A 121 7.22 23.71 2.38
CA ASP A 121 8.37 24.59 2.35
C ASP A 121 9.18 24.38 1.05
N ASP A 122 9.70 25.47 0.48
CA ASP A 122 10.62 25.45 -0.66
C ASP A 122 10.09 24.84 -1.98
N LEU A 123 8.77 24.89 -2.23
CA LEU A 123 8.18 24.55 -3.53
C LEU A 123 7.73 25.78 -4.33
N ASP A 124 7.90 25.73 -5.65
CA ASP A 124 7.30 26.70 -6.57
C ASP A 124 5.79 26.42 -6.71
N VAL A 125 4.97 27.40 -6.35
CA VAL A 125 3.50 27.31 -6.46
C VAL A 125 3.08 27.58 -7.91
N ASN A 126 2.99 26.52 -8.71
CA ASN A 126 2.72 26.59 -10.15
C ASN A 126 1.64 25.60 -10.63
N GLY A 127 1.15 24.72 -9.76
CA GLY A 127 0.12 23.72 -10.09
C GLY A 127 0.60 22.54 -10.94
N THR A 128 1.91 22.44 -11.21
CA THR A 128 2.51 21.31 -11.92
C THR A 128 3.28 20.41 -10.96
N ILE A 129 3.33 19.11 -11.24
CA ILE A 129 4.05 18.14 -10.41
C ILE A 129 5.39 17.85 -11.07
N ASN A 130 6.40 18.63 -10.72
CA ASN A 130 7.80 18.37 -11.07
C ASN A 130 8.45 17.37 -10.09
N GLU A 131 9.74 17.08 -10.28
CA GLU A 131 10.51 16.15 -9.42
C GLU A 131 10.48 16.57 -7.94
N GLU A 132 10.63 17.86 -7.65
CA GLU A 132 10.61 18.40 -6.28
C GLU A 132 9.24 18.22 -5.61
N THR A 133 8.16 18.57 -6.33
CA THR A 133 6.78 18.39 -5.86
C THR A 133 6.47 16.91 -5.64
N ALA A 134 6.88 16.04 -6.56
CA ALA A 134 6.69 14.59 -6.44
C ALA A 134 7.44 14.00 -5.25
N GLN A 135 8.67 14.44 -5.00
CA GLN A 135 9.46 14.02 -3.84
C GLN A 135 8.83 14.50 -2.53
N ALA A 136 8.33 15.75 -2.50
CA ALA A 136 7.63 16.29 -1.35
C ALA A 136 6.34 15.49 -1.05
N LEU A 137 5.50 15.25 -2.07
CA LEU A 137 4.30 14.41 -1.95
C LEU A 137 4.64 13.02 -1.42
N HIS A 138 5.69 12.40 -1.96
CA HIS A 138 6.15 11.08 -1.53
C HIS A 138 6.61 11.09 -0.06
N THR A 139 7.35 12.11 0.36
CA THR A 139 7.81 12.22 1.74
C THR A 139 6.64 12.39 2.69
N SER A 140 5.72 13.32 2.41
CA SER A 140 4.55 13.58 3.24
C SER A 140 3.64 12.35 3.36
N ILE A 141 3.40 11.62 2.28
CA ILE A 141 2.53 10.44 2.34
C ILE A 141 3.19 9.28 3.09
N VAL A 142 4.50 9.10 2.95
CA VAL A 142 5.25 8.11 3.72
C VAL A 142 5.22 8.43 5.21
N GLU A 143 5.30 9.71 5.59
CA GLU A 143 5.13 10.14 6.98
C GLU A 143 3.72 9.83 7.49
N GLN A 144 2.69 10.13 6.69
CA GLN A 144 1.31 9.83 7.04
C GLN A 144 1.06 8.33 7.22
N ILE A 145 1.63 7.48 6.36
CA ILE A 145 1.57 6.01 6.44
C ILE A 145 2.29 5.49 7.69
N ARG A 146 3.43 6.09 8.06
CA ARG A 146 4.23 5.68 9.22
C ARG A 146 3.61 6.08 10.56
N GLU A 147 2.72 7.07 10.57
CA GLU A 147 2.04 7.54 11.76
C GLU A 147 1.04 6.48 12.26
N PRO A 148 1.24 5.86 13.44
CA PRO A 148 0.42 4.75 13.91
C PRO A 148 -1.06 5.08 14.05
N SER A 149 -1.40 6.35 14.30
CA SER A 149 -2.80 6.79 14.36
C SER A 149 -3.55 6.71 13.03
N ASN A 150 -2.85 6.62 11.90
CA ASN A 150 -3.44 6.46 10.56
C ASN A 150 -3.53 4.99 10.11
N ASP A 151 -2.86 4.07 10.81
CA ASP A 151 -2.88 2.64 10.49
C ASP A 151 -4.20 2.00 10.94
N ARG A 152 -5.13 1.78 10.00
CA ARG A 152 -6.46 1.22 10.32
C ARG A 152 -6.36 -0.23 10.80
N GLN A 153 -5.47 -1.03 10.23
CA GLN A 153 -5.31 -2.43 10.60
C GLN A 153 -4.74 -2.56 12.01
N LEU A 154 -3.70 -1.79 12.35
CA LEU A 154 -3.12 -1.75 13.69
C LEU A 154 -4.15 -1.27 14.73
N ASN A 155 -4.82 -0.15 14.46
CA ASN A 155 -5.79 0.41 15.40
C ASN A 155 -6.96 -0.55 15.64
N ARG A 156 -7.44 -1.23 14.58
CA ARG A 156 -8.47 -2.26 14.74
C ARG A 156 -7.97 -3.46 15.56
N ALA A 157 -6.74 -3.90 15.37
CA ALA A 157 -6.17 -4.98 16.17
C ALA A 157 -6.06 -4.61 17.66
N ILE A 158 -5.70 -3.36 17.97
CA ILE A 158 -5.67 -2.85 19.36
C ILE A 158 -7.08 -2.83 19.96
N GLU A 159 -8.08 -2.33 19.23
CA GLU A 159 -9.48 -2.33 19.68
C GLU A 159 -9.97 -3.73 20.03
N VAL A 160 -9.70 -4.73 19.17
CA VAL A 160 -10.10 -6.12 19.40
C VAL A 160 -9.48 -6.69 20.68
N ILE A 161 -8.21 -6.38 20.96
CA ILE A 161 -7.56 -6.78 22.21
C ILE A 161 -8.24 -6.14 23.43
N LEU A 162 -8.61 -4.86 23.32
CA LEU A 162 -9.31 -4.15 24.40
C LEU A 162 -10.72 -4.69 24.64
N GLU A 163 -11.47 -4.99 23.59
CA GLU A 163 -12.80 -5.62 23.65
C GLU A 163 -12.76 -6.99 24.34
N GLN A 164 -11.68 -7.76 24.14
CA GLN A 164 -11.50 -9.08 24.77
C GLN A 164 -11.02 -8.99 26.23
N ALA A 165 -10.45 -7.86 26.64
CA ALA A 165 -9.95 -7.65 28.00
C ALA A 165 -11.02 -7.08 28.96
N SER A 166 -12.15 -6.59 28.42
CA SER A 166 -13.30 -6.06 29.16
C SER A 166 -14.35 -7.12 29.49
#